data_AF-A0A7I0K5W1-F1
#
_entry.id   AF-A0A7I0K5W1-F1
#
_cell.length_a   1.000
_cell.length_b   1.000
_cell.length_c   1.000
_cell.angle_alpha   90.00
_cell.angle_beta   90.00
_cell.angle_gamma   90.00
#
_symmetry.space_group_name_H-M   'P 1'
#
loop_
_entity.id
_entity.type
_entity.pdbx_description
1 polymer ?
#
loop_
_entity_poly.entity_id
_entity_poly.type
_entity_poly.pdbx_seq_one_letter_code
_entity_poly.pdbx_strand_id
1 'polypeptide(L)' 'MSPEGTKRSERTQETLVSEAQARRDFLKKAGRFAAVTPPAVTLLLGTSLNSRAIAKSGGSKPGNGWGDKNHIHVGPPGQG' A
#
# COMPACT_ATOMS: atom_id res chain seq x y z
N MET A 1 23.41 7.77 58.46
CA MET A 1 22.94 7.32 57.12
C MET A 1 22.94 8.53 56.20
N SER A 2 23.69 8.51 55.10
CA SER A 2 23.82 9.66 54.19
C SER A 2 22.68 9.67 53.15
N PRO A 3 21.90 10.76 52.99
CA PRO A 3 20.74 10.82 52.10
C PRO A 3 21.11 10.86 50.60
N GLU A 4 22.36 11.13 50.26
CA GLU A 4 22.90 11.23 48.89
C GLU A 4 22.80 9.91 48.10
N GLY A 5 23.01 8.77 48.77
CA GLY A 5 22.99 7.45 48.12
C GLY A 5 21.60 7.07 47.57
N THR A 6 20.55 7.50 48.27
CA THR A 6 19.15 7.20 47.91
C THR A 6 18.71 7.95 46.66
N LYS A 7 19.05 9.24 46.55
CA LYS A 7 18.71 10.09 45.39
C LYS A 7 19.33 9.59 44.07
N ARG A 8 20.56 9.09 44.13
CA ARG A 8 21.27 8.57 42.95
C ARG A 8 20.70 7.23 42.47
N SER A 9 20.28 6.38 43.41
CA SER A 9 19.65 5.09 43.11
C SER A 9 18.28 5.28 42.46
N GLU A 10 17.47 6.18 43.03
CA GLU A 10 16.12 6.52 42.55
C GLU A 10 16.15 7.05 41.11
N ARG A 11 17.02 8.03 40.81
CA ARG A 11 17.18 8.60 39.45
C ARG A 11 17.58 7.53 38.41
N THR A 12 18.42 6.57 38.81
CA THR A 12 18.86 5.49 37.92
C THR A 12 17.70 4.53 37.64
N GLN A 13 16.91 4.18 38.65
CA GLN A 13 15.72 3.34 38.48
C GLN A 13 14.66 4.02 37.61
N GLU A 14 14.37 5.30 37.83
CA GLU A 14 13.44 6.09 37.00
C GLU A 14 13.86 6.11 35.52
N THR A 15 15.17 6.27 35.27
CA THR A 15 15.73 6.26 33.92
C THR A 15 15.53 4.91 33.24
N LEU A 16 15.79 3.81 33.96
CA LEU A 16 15.61 2.45 33.43
C LEU A 16 14.14 2.13 33.16
N VAL A 17 13.23 2.58 34.03
CA VAL A 17 11.77 2.43 33.85
C VAL A 17 11.30 3.22 32.63
N SER A 18 11.78 4.46 32.49
CA SER A 18 11.49 5.34 31.34
C SER A 18 11.96 4.72 30.03
N GLU A 19 13.19 4.19 29.99
CA GLU A 19 13.74 3.55 28.80
C GLU A 19 12.97 2.28 28.42
N ALA A 20 12.63 1.44 29.40
CA ALA A 20 11.82 0.25 29.16
C ALA A 20 10.44 0.61 28.60
N GLN A 21 9.83 1.72 29.05
CA GLN A 21 8.58 2.22 28.51
C GLN A 21 8.73 2.72 27.06
N ALA A 22 9.78 3.50 26.78
CA ALA A 22 10.07 3.99 25.44
C ALA A 22 10.28 2.83 24.44
N ARG A 23 11.02 1.79 24.84
CA ARG A 23 11.22 0.57 24.03
C ARG A 23 9.89 -0.13 23.73
N ARG A 24 9.01 -0.28 24.73
CA ARG A 24 7.67 -0.88 24.52
C ARG A 24 6.84 -0.06 23.54
N ASP A 25 6.82 1.25 23.68
CA ASP A 25 6.00 2.12 22.83
C ASP A 25 6.53 2.18 21.39
N PHE A 26 7.85 2.12 21.23
CA PHE A 26 8.46 1.92 19.91
C PHE A 26 8.01 0.59 19.29
N LEU A 27 8.13 -0.53 20.02
CA LEU A 27 7.75 -1.85 19.50
C LEU A 27 6.26 -1.94 19.16
N LYS A 28 5.37 -1.31 19.94
CA LYS A 28 3.94 -1.21 19.60
C LYS A 28 3.71 -0.50 18.26
N LYS A 29 4.41 0.63 18.03
CA LYS A 29 4.32 1.38 16.77
C LYS A 29 4.93 0.59 15.62
N ALA A 30 6.17 0.13 15.77
CA ALA A 30 6.90 -0.64 14.78
C ALA A 30 6.15 -1.93 14.39
N GLY A 31 5.57 -2.65 15.36
CA GLY A 31 4.76 -3.84 15.11
C GLY A 31 3.51 -3.54 14.27
N ARG A 32 2.82 -2.43 14.54
CA ARG A 32 1.68 -2.00 13.71
C ARG A 32 2.10 -1.68 12.27
N PHE A 33 3.23 -1.00 12.08
CA PHE A 33 3.78 -0.76 10.75
C PHE A 33 4.16 -2.07 10.07
N ALA A 34 4.84 -2.97 10.77
CA ALA A 34 5.25 -4.27 10.22
C ALA A 34 4.05 -5.12 9.79
N ALA A 35 2.92 -5.05 10.49
CA ALA A 35 1.71 -5.79 10.13
C ALA A 35 0.96 -5.17 8.93
N VAL A 36 0.94 -3.84 8.80
CA VAL A 36 0.13 -3.13 7.78
C VAL A 36 0.90 -2.89 6.48
N THR A 37 2.21 -2.69 6.53
CA THR A 37 3.02 -2.35 5.35
C THR A 37 3.03 -3.46 4.29
N PRO A 38 3.27 -4.75 4.62
CA PRO A 38 3.28 -5.78 3.59
C PRO A 38 1.94 -5.90 2.85
N PRO A 39 0.76 -5.99 3.52
CA PRO A 39 -0.52 -5.99 2.83
C PRO A 39 -0.79 -4.72 2.01
N ALA A 40 -0.45 -3.53 2.53
CA ALA A 40 -0.68 -2.27 1.82
C ALA A 40 0.18 -2.17 0.54
N VAL A 41 1.47 -2.52 0.64
CA VAL A 41 2.38 -2.55 -0.51
C VAL A 41 1.95 -3.64 -1.49
N THR A 42 1.51 -4.81 -1.03
CA THR A 42 0.96 -5.86 -1.89
C THR A 42 -0.29 -5.39 -2.64
N LEU A 43 -1.22 -4.69 -2.00
CA LEU A 43 -2.40 -4.14 -2.68
C LEU A 43 -2.00 -3.09 -3.71
N LEU A 44 -1.11 -2.16 -3.36
CA LEU A 44 -0.60 -1.14 -4.28
C LEU A 44 0.09 -1.78 -5.49
N LEU A 45 1.01 -2.72 -5.27
CA LEU A 45 1.68 -3.47 -6.33
C LEU A 45 0.70 -4.33 -7.13
N GLY A 46 -0.30 -4.92 -6.48
CA GLY A 46 -1.39 -5.66 -7.13
C GLY A 46 -2.16 -4.77 -8.10
N THR A 47 -2.46 -3.53 -7.73
CA THR A 47 -3.08 -2.58 -8.66
C THR A 47 -2.14 -2.14 -9.80
N SER A 48 -0.83 -2.09 -9.57
CA SER A 48 0.17 -1.71 -10.59
C SER A 48 0.52 -2.84 -11.56
N LEU A 49 0.73 -4.07 -11.07
CA LEU A 49 1.21 -5.24 -11.83
C LEU A 49 0.06 -6.10 -12.38
N ASN A 50 -1.08 -6.18 -11.68
CA ASN A 50 -2.32 -6.74 -12.21
C ASN A 50 -3.18 -5.66 -12.89
N SER A 51 -2.59 -4.51 -13.21
CA SER A 51 -3.12 -3.58 -14.18
C SER A 51 -3.13 -4.26 -15.55
N ARG A 52 -4.19 -5.03 -15.81
CA ARG A 52 -4.93 -4.71 -17.01
C ARG A 52 -5.40 -3.29 -16.80
N ALA A 53 -4.65 -2.32 -17.30
CA ALA A 53 -5.25 -1.10 -17.78
C ALA A 53 -6.22 -1.54 -18.88
N ILE A 54 -7.40 -2.02 -18.48
CA ILE A 54 -8.58 -2.02 -19.32
C ILE A 54 -8.98 -0.56 -19.40
N ALA A 55 -8.11 0.23 -20.03
CA ALA A 55 -8.60 1.34 -20.79
C ALA A 55 -9.45 0.67 -21.87
N LYS A 56 -10.77 0.64 -21.64
CA LYS A 56 -11.73 0.79 -22.73
C LYS A 56 -11.55 2.17 -23.42
N SER A 57 -10.32 2.73 -23.50
CA SER A 57 -10.01 3.84 -24.37
C SER A 57 -9.76 3.23 -25.73
N GLY A 58 -10.73 3.37 -26.61
CA GLY A 58 -10.85 2.50 -27.77
C GLY A 58 -11.70 1.29 -27.40
N GLY A 59 -12.94 1.53 -26.99
CA GLY A 59 -13.99 0.62 -27.42
C GLY A 59 -13.73 0.32 -28.89
N SER A 60 -13.59 -0.96 -29.24
CA SER A 60 -13.74 -1.40 -30.62
C SER A 60 -15.12 -0.89 -31.02
N LYS A 61 -15.18 0.32 -31.57
CA LYS A 61 -16.28 0.72 -32.41
C LYS A 61 -15.90 0.09 -33.73
N PRO A 62 -16.47 -1.08 -34.06
CA PRO A 62 -16.25 -1.69 -35.34
C PRO A 62 -16.62 -0.64 -36.39
N GLY A 63 -15.68 -0.39 -37.30
CA GLY A 63 -15.86 0.64 -38.32
C GLY A 63 -17.08 0.32 -39.18
N ASN A 64 -17.62 1.35 -39.84
CA ASN A 64 -18.56 1.15 -40.95
C ASN A 64 -17.72 0.83 -42.19
N GLY A 65 -17.18 -0.39 -42.27
CA GLY A 65 -16.29 -0.84 -43.34
C GLY A 65 -17.02 -1.69 -44.38
N TRP A 66 -16.56 -1.62 -45.63
CA TRP A 66 -16.90 -2.60 -46.65
C TRP A 66 -16.00 -3.82 -46.46
N GLY A 67 -16.63 -4.99 -46.35
CA GLY A 67 -16.05 -6.19 -45.74
C GLY A 67 -14.73 -6.68 -46.33
N ASP A 68 -13.68 -6.64 -45.53
CA ASP A 68 -12.67 -7.68 -45.48
C ASP A 68 -13.04 -8.71 -44.39
N LYS A 69 -12.72 -9.98 -44.65
CA LYS A 69 -13.12 -11.12 -43.79
C LYS A 69 -12.31 -11.24 -42.50
N ASN A 70 -11.37 -10.33 -42.27
CA ASN A 70 -10.36 -10.45 -41.21
C ASN A 70 -10.77 -9.77 -39.91
N HIS A 71 -11.92 -9.09 -39.85
CA HIS A 71 -12.45 -8.52 -38.63
C HIS A 71 -13.98 -8.42 -38.61
N ILE A 72 -14.55 -8.26 -37.40
CA ILE A 72 -15.99 -8.18 -37.17
C ILE A 72 -16.46 -6.74 -37.43
N HIS A 73 -17.38 -6.59 -38.40
CA HIS A 73 -18.11 -5.36 -38.66
C HIS A 73 -19.44 -5.38 -37.90
N VAL A 74 -19.75 -4.32 -37.16
CA VAL A 74 -21.00 -4.21 -36.36
C VAL A 74 -21.70 -2.87 -36.61
N GLY A 75 -21.25 -2.14 -37.64
CA GLY A 75 -21.87 -0.91 -38.14
C GLY A 75 -22.63 -1.16 -39.45
N PRO A 76 -23.60 -0.29 -39.81
CA PRO A 76 -24.34 -0.44 -41.06
C PRO A 76 -23.42 -0.28 -42.28
N PRO A 77 -23.72 -0.97 -43.40
CA PRO A 77 -22.96 -0.81 -44.65
C PRO A 77 -22.95 0.66 -45.07
N GLY A 78 -21.77 1.18 -45.46
CA GLY A 78 -21.68 2.52 -46.04
C GLY A 78 -22.46 2.55 -47.36
N GLN A 79 -23.36 3.53 -47.53
CA GLN A 79 -24.07 3.73 -48.80
C GLN A 79 -23.07 4.29 -49.83
N GLY A 80 -22.79 3.51 -50.87
CA GLY A 80 -21.95 3.87 -52.01
C GLY A 80 -22.19 2.89 -53.15
#